data_AF-A0A645C8G1-F1
#
_entry.id   AF-A0A645C8G1-F1
#
_cell.length_a   1.000
_cell.length_b   1.000
_cell.length_c   1.000
_cell.angle_alpha   90.00
_cell.angle_beta   90.00
_cell.angle_gamma   90.00
#
_symmetry.space_group_name_H-M   'P 1'
#
loop_
_entity.id
_entity.type
_entity.pdbx_description
1 polymer ?
#
loop_
_entity_poly.entity_id
_entity_poly.type
_entity_poly.pdbx_seq_one_letter_code
_entity_poly.pdbx_strand_id
1 'polypeptide(L)' 'MGEDSILALKRFKDDVKEVAAGYECGISLEKFNDIKEGDILEAYQVEEYRD' A
#
# COMPACT_ATOMS: atom_id res chain seq x y z
N MET A 1 6.36 12.29 8.32
CA MET A 1 6.55 11.19 7.36
C MET A 1 6.83 9.95 8.18
N GLY A 2 5.83 9.09 8.33
CA GLY A 2 5.99 7.79 8.96
C GLY A 2 6.27 6.75 7.88
N GLU A 3 7.07 5.75 8.21
CA GLU A 3 7.24 4.55 7.39
C GLU A 3 6.27 3.51 7.93
N ASP A 4 5.41 2.99 7.05
CA ASP A 4 4.36 2.04 7.41
C ASP A 4 4.29 0.93 6.35
N SER A 5 4.03 -0.29 6.82
CA SER A 5 3.89 -1.46 5.96
C SER A 5 2.44 -1.59 5.49
N ILE A 6 2.27 -2.10 4.28
CA ILE A 6 0.95 -2.48 3.75
C ILE A 6 0.46 -3.72 4.50
N LEU A 7 -0.64 -3.57 5.22
CA LEU A 7 -1.33 -4.66 5.93
C LEU A 7 -2.17 -5.50 4.97
N ALA A 8 -2.92 -4.84 4.08
CA ALA A 8 -3.80 -5.52 3.12
C ALA A 8 -4.00 -4.69 1.85
N LEU A 9 -4.13 -5.39 0.73
CA LEU A 9 -4.50 -4.82 -0.56
C LEU A 9 -5.72 -5.57 -1.09
N LYS A 10 -6.78 -4.82 -1.36
CA LYS A 10 -8.05 -5.36 -1.86
C LYS A 10 -8.48 -4.68 -3.14
N ARG A 11 -9.01 -5.46 -4.06
CA ARG A 11 -9.72 -4.95 -5.22
C ARG A 11 -11.19 -5.29 -5.07
N PHE A 12 -12.02 -4.28 -4.86
CA PHE A 12 -13.43 -4.44 -4.47
C PHE A 12 -13.59 -5.25 -3.17
N LYS A 13 -13.82 -6.56 -3.27
CA LYS A 13 -14.00 -7.46 -2.12
C LYS A 13 -12.94 -8.56 -2.05
N ASP A 14 -12.07 -8.64 -3.04
CA ASP A 14 -11.09 -9.70 -3.18
C ASP A 14 -9.72 -9.22 -2.69
N ASP A 15 -9.09 -10.03 -1.85
CA ASP A 15 -7.69 -9.86 -1.44
C ASP A 15 -6.77 -10.15 -2.63
N VAL A 16 -5.94 -9.18 -2.98
CA VAL A 16 -5.04 -9.25 -4.12
C VAL A 16 -3.61 -8.96 -3.68
N LYS A 17 -2.64 -9.58 -4.36
CA LYS A 17 -1.22 -9.32 -4.09
C LYS A 17 -0.72 -8.05 -4.76
N GLU A 18 -1.29 -7.72 -5.91
CA GLU A 18 -0.84 -6.65 -6.79
C GLU A 18 -2.04 -6.04 -7.52
N VAL A 19 -1.96 -4.74 -7.79
CA VAL A 19 -2.94 -3.99 -8.58
C VAL A 19 -2.21 -3.22 -9.66
N ALA A 20 -2.69 -3.34 -10.90
CA ALA A 20 -2.10 -2.61 -12.01
C ALA A 20 -2.36 -1.10 -11.88
N ALA A 21 -1.45 -0.29 -12.43
CA ALA A 21 -1.59 1.17 -12.41
C ALA A 21 -2.89 1.62 -13.09
N GLY A 22 -3.53 2.65 -12.54
CA GLY A 22 -4.79 3.21 -13.05
C GLY A 22 -6.05 2.45 -12.63
N TYR A 23 -5.94 1.38 -11.85
CA TYR A 23 -7.08 0.70 -11.25
C TYR A 23 -7.32 1.14 -9.82
N GLU A 24 -8.60 1.21 -9.44
CA GLU A 24 -9.00 1.46 -8.06
C GLU A 24 -8.69 0.25 -7.18
N CYS A 25 -8.16 0.52 -5.98
CA CYS A 25 -7.89 -0.47 -4.95
C CYS A 25 -8.05 0.14 -3.55
N GLY A 26 -8.34 -0.73 -2.58
CA GLY A 26 -8.30 -0.40 -1.17
C GLY A 26 -6.95 -0.84 -0.58
N ILE A 27 -6.27 0.06 0.10
CA ILE A 27 -5.03 -0.20 0.83
C ILE A 27 -5.30 -0.02 2.32
N SER A 28 -4.81 -0.93 3.14
CA SER A 28 -4.78 -0.79 4.60
C SER A 28 -3.34 -0.79 5.08
N LEU A 29 -2.98 0.15 5.94
CA LEU A 29 -1.65 0.26 6.56
C LEU A 29 -1.72 -0.27 8.01
N GLU A 30 -0.61 -0.79 8.54
CA GLU A 30 -0.61 -1.42 9.87
C GLU A 30 -0.87 -0.44 11.01
N LYS A 31 -0.29 0.77 10.95
CA LYS A 31 -0.33 1.76 12.04
C LYS A 31 -0.94 3.09 11.60
N PHE A 32 -1.11 3.31 10.31
CA PHE A 32 -1.62 4.56 9.78
C PHE A 32 -3.11 4.45 9.41
N ASN A 33 -3.98 5.07 10.22
CA ASN A 33 -5.45 4.99 10.08
C ASN A 33 -6.12 6.32 9.70
N ASP A 34 -5.38 7.45 9.70
CA ASP A 34 -5.93 8.79 9.40
C ASP A 34 -5.50 9.28 8.01
N ILE A 35 -5.71 8.45 6.98
CA ILE A 35 -5.49 8.85 5.58
C ILE A 35 -6.66 9.74 5.15
N LYS A 36 -6.35 10.90 4.58
CA LYS A 36 -7.34 11.85 4.06
C LYS A 36 -7.21 11.99 2.56
N GLU A 37 -8.29 12.46 1.94
CA GLU A 37 -8.27 12.80 0.52
C GLU A 37 -7.22 13.88 0.24
N GLY A 38 -6.34 13.62 -0.71
CA GLY A 38 -5.21 14.49 -1.05
C GLY A 38 -3.86 14.04 -0.50
N ASP A 39 -3.82 13.04 0.39
CA ASP A 39 -2.55 12.42 0.80
C ASP A 39 -1.91 11.65 -0.36
N ILE A 40 -0.59 11.79 -0.50
CA ILE A 40 0.22 11.08 -1.50
C ILE A 40 0.97 9.96 -0.79
N LEU A 41 0.69 8.72 -1.18
CA LEU A 41 1.36 7.53 -0.70
C LEU A 41 2.44 7.12 -1.72
N GLU A 42 3.69 7.02 -1.27
CA GLU A 42 4.80 6.50 -2.06
C GLU A 42 5.23 5.14 -1.48
N ALA A 43 5.03 4.08 -2.25
CA ALA A 43 5.44 2.73 -1.88
C ALA A 43 6.72 2.35 -2.61
N TYR A 44 7.67 1.76 -1.89
CA TYR A 44 8.91 1.22 -2.45
C TYR A 44 9.08 -0.24 -2.04
N GLN A 45 9.76 -1.00 -2.89
CA GLN A 45 10.17 -2.36 -2.57
C GLN A 45 11.60 -2.31 -2.02
N VAL A 46 11.80 -2.89 -0.84
CA VAL A 46 13.14 -3.06 -0.28
C VAL A 46 13.72 -4.36 -0.83
N GLU A 47 14.74 -4.27 -1.66
CA GLU A 47 15.53 -5.42 -2.09
C GLU A 47 16.82 -5.50 -1.27
N GLU A 48 17.01 -6.59 -0.53
CA GLU A 48 18.28 -6.89 0.13
C GLU A 48 19.21 -7.61 -0.84
N TYR A 49 20.29 -6.94 -1.26
CA TYR A 49 21.37 -7.57 -2.01
C TYR A 49 22.33 -8.26 -1.03
N ARG A 50 22.41 -9.59 -1.07
CA ARG A 50 23.45 -10.37 -0.39
C ARG A 50 24.56 -10.66 -1.39
N ASP A 51 25.74 -10.10 -1.15
CA ASP A 51 27.01 -10.47 -1.81
C ASP A 51 27.53 -11.81 -1.23
#